data_AF-A0A4S4KZ56-F1
#
_entry.id   AF-A0A4S4KZ56-F1
#
_cell.length_a   1.000
_cell.length_b   1.000
_cell.length_c   1.000
_cell.angle_alpha   90.00
_cell.angle_beta   90.00
_cell.angle_gamma   90.00
#
_symmetry.space_group_name_H-M   'P 1'
#
loop_
_entity.id
_entity.type
_entity.pdbx_description
1 polymer ?
#
loop_
_entity_poly.entity_id
_entity_poly.type
_entity_poly.pdbx_seq_one_letter_code
_entity_poly.pdbx_strand_id
1 'polypeptide(L)'
;SPFQPDSNTCSFLFDTYRNTPSPTETTALSPSSSTASLPVAHFTQQEMTDMATAIVLAMQQVGNINPAPALAPPPAPPPSSKITTAKPRKYTGGADYLDFKHKVYLYITANSRSFTVDADKILFVLSYLKGGHAATWAENYVDLQTVAGMMTLTATFNDFMMEFAQAFDDPN
;
A
#
# COMPACT_ATOMS: atom_id res chain seq x y z
N SER A 1 -7.33 26.20 52.59
CA SER A 1 -6.82 26.82 51.36
C SER A 1 -6.64 25.74 50.32
N PRO A 2 -7.22 25.90 49.12
CA PRO A 2 -7.23 24.88 48.06
C PRO A 2 -5.94 24.93 47.24
N PHE A 3 -5.43 23.77 46.82
CA PHE A 3 -4.43 23.65 45.76
C PHE A 3 -5.18 23.40 44.45
N GLN A 4 -5.17 24.40 43.56
CA GLN A 4 -5.53 24.23 42.15
C GLN A 4 -4.37 23.54 41.41
N PRO A 5 -4.65 22.70 40.40
CA PRO A 5 -3.64 22.27 39.44
C PRO A 5 -3.50 23.30 38.31
N ASP A 6 -2.26 23.66 38.02
CA ASP A 6 -1.86 24.62 37.00
C ASP A 6 -1.94 23.95 35.62
N SER A 7 -2.96 24.32 34.85
CA SER A 7 -3.02 24.10 33.42
C SER A 7 -2.10 25.10 32.72
N ASN A 8 -0.86 24.73 32.37
CA ASN A 8 -0.03 25.42 31.36
C ASN A 8 1.33 24.72 31.13
N THR A 9 1.34 23.51 30.58
CA THR A 9 2.55 22.96 29.94
C THR A 9 2.16 22.03 28.80
N CYS A 10 1.82 22.58 27.64
CA CYS A 10 1.91 21.90 26.33
C CYS A 10 1.46 22.87 25.22
N SER A 11 2.24 23.94 24.98
CA SER A 11 2.09 24.79 23.79
C SER A 11 3.45 25.35 23.39
N PHE A 12 4.37 24.49 22.94
CA PHE A 12 5.62 24.93 22.30
C PHE A 12 6.11 23.90 21.29
N LEU A 13 5.32 23.62 20.25
CA LEU A 13 5.84 23.02 18.99
C LEU A 13 5.05 23.54 17.77
N PHE A 14 4.82 24.85 17.69
CA PHE A 14 4.34 25.51 16.46
C PHE A 14 4.86 26.94 16.38
N ASP A 15 6.19 27.11 16.37
CA ASP A 15 6.81 28.42 16.12
C ASP A 15 8.08 28.28 15.28
N THR A 16 7.96 27.70 14.09
CA THR A 16 9.05 27.73 13.09
C THR A 16 8.53 27.87 11.66
N TYR A 17 7.47 28.64 11.46
CA TYR A 17 6.99 28.98 10.12
C TYR A 17 6.41 30.40 10.05
N ARG A 18 7.21 31.39 10.46
CA ARG A 18 6.98 32.77 10.00
C ARG A 18 8.24 33.61 10.14
N ASN A 19 8.63 34.23 9.02
CA ASN A 19 9.67 35.25 8.84
C ASN A 19 11.07 34.77 8.46
N THR A 20 11.32 34.71 7.15
CA THR A 20 12.57 35.20 6.55
C THR A 20 12.24 36.07 5.33
N PRO A 21 12.77 37.30 5.25
CA PRO A 21 12.65 38.13 4.05
C PRO A 21 13.66 37.73 2.97
N SER A 22 13.21 37.91 1.72
CA SER A 22 13.89 37.69 0.43
C SER A 22 15.32 38.26 0.34
N PRO A 23 16.20 37.63 -0.45
CA PRO A 23 17.21 38.34 -1.21
C PRO A 23 16.82 38.44 -2.69
N THR A 24 16.89 39.66 -3.20
CA THR A 24 16.84 40.03 -4.61
C THR A 24 18.02 39.41 -5.35
N GLU A 25 17.79 38.65 -6.42
CA GLU A 25 18.83 38.42 -7.43
C GLU A 25 18.24 38.43 -8.84
N THR A 26 18.70 39.42 -9.59
CA THR A 26 18.51 39.63 -11.01
C THR A 26 19.05 38.43 -11.80
N THR A 27 18.19 37.74 -12.53
CA THR A 27 18.62 36.89 -13.65
C THR A 27 17.77 37.23 -14.86
N ALA A 28 18.26 38.15 -15.68
CA ALA A 28 17.89 38.24 -17.08
C ALA A 28 18.71 37.20 -17.82
N LEU A 29 18.05 36.26 -18.53
CA LEU A 29 18.59 35.57 -19.70
C LEU A 29 17.45 34.90 -20.47
N SER A 30 17.45 35.14 -21.78
CA SER A 30 16.43 34.88 -22.79
C SER A 30 16.04 33.40 -22.97
N PRO A 31 14.83 33.12 -23.50
CA PRO A 31 14.58 31.91 -24.28
C PRO A 31 14.64 32.20 -25.79
N SER A 32 15.75 31.85 -26.43
CA SER A 32 15.79 31.71 -27.90
C SER A 32 14.98 30.48 -28.30
N SER A 33 13.97 30.70 -29.13
CA SER A 33 13.14 29.67 -29.72
C SER A 33 13.91 28.96 -30.84
N SER A 34 14.25 27.69 -30.65
CA SER A 34 14.69 26.81 -31.74
C SER A 34 13.56 25.84 -32.08
N THR A 35 12.76 26.23 -33.05
CA THR A 35 11.85 25.34 -33.78
C THR A 35 12.68 24.32 -34.57
N ALA A 36 12.83 23.12 -34.01
CA ALA A 36 13.27 21.95 -34.77
C ALA A 36 12.03 21.33 -35.45
N SER A 37 11.87 21.59 -36.74
CA SER A 37 10.89 20.90 -37.58
C SER A 37 11.29 19.42 -37.72
N LEU A 38 10.44 18.52 -37.24
CA LEU A 38 10.54 17.09 -37.50
C LEU A 38 10.03 16.79 -38.93
N PRO A 39 10.72 15.96 -39.74
CA PRO A 39 10.17 15.48 -40.99
C PRO A 39 9.07 14.44 -40.70
N VAL A 40 7.88 14.67 -41.26
CA VAL A 40 6.78 13.70 -41.26
C VAL A 40 7.26 12.45 -42.00
N ALA A 41 7.23 11.29 -41.33
CA ALA A 41 7.54 10.01 -41.95
C ALA A 41 6.57 9.78 -43.13
N HIS A 42 7.13 9.81 -44.34
CA HIS A 42 6.43 9.43 -45.55
C HIS A 42 6.28 7.91 -45.56
N PHE A 43 5.20 7.41 -44.95
CA PHE A 43 4.81 5.99 -45.02
C PHE A 43 4.54 5.65 -46.48
N THR A 44 5.43 4.85 -47.06
CA THR A 44 5.42 4.57 -48.49
C THR A 44 4.39 3.49 -48.81
N GLN A 45 3.70 3.58 -49.96
CA GLN A 45 2.79 2.52 -50.43
C GLN A 45 3.49 1.15 -50.57
N GLN A 46 4.82 1.16 -50.67
CA GLN A 46 5.70 -0.01 -50.65
C GLN A 46 5.57 -0.80 -49.34
N GLU A 47 5.51 -0.13 -48.18
CA GLU A 47 5.37 -0.79 -46.87
C GLU A 47 4.02 -1.49 -46.72
N MET A 48 2.95 -0.89 -47.26
CA MET A 48 1.62 -1.51 -47.25
C MET A 48 1.58 -2.75 -48.16
N THR A 49 2.29 -2.73 -49.28
CA THR A 49 2.40 -3.88 -50.19
C THR A 49 3.24 -5.00 -49.59
N ASP A 50 4.30 -4.66 -48.87
CA ASP A 50 5.16 -5.63 -48.19
C ASP A 50 4.41 -6.31 -47.03
N MET A 51 3.63 -5.55 -46.26
CA MET A 51 2.74 -6.09 -45.23
C MET A 51 1.65 -7.00 -45.81
N ALA A 52 1.04 -6.62 -46.94
CA ALA A 52 0.05 -7.46 -47.61
C ALA A 52 0.67 -8.78 -48.12
N THR A 53 1.89 -8.73 -48.63
CA THR A 53 2.63 -9.90 -49.10
C THR A 53 2.99 -10.83 -47.94
N ALA A 54 3.39 -10.27 -46.80
CA ALA A 54 3.66 -11.03 -45.58
C ALA A 54 2.41 -11.77 -45.06
N ILE A 55 1.24 -11.13 -45.10
CA ILE A 55 -0.04 -11.77 -44.72
C ILE A 55 -0.39 -12.90 -45.69
N VAL A 56 -0.25 -12.70 -47.00
CA VAL A 56 -0.52 -13.74 -48.00
C VAL A 56 0.42 -14.94 -47.84
N LEU A 57 1.71 -14.69 -47.55
CA LEU A 57 2.69 -15.73 -47.24
C LEU A 57 2.33 -16.49 -45.96
N ALA A 58 1.88 -15.79 -44.91
CA ALA A 58 1.46 -16.42 -43.66
C ALA A 58 0.25 -17.35 -43.87
N MET A 59 -0.71 -16.98 -44.71
CA MET A 59 -1.88 -17.82 -45.01
C MET A 59 -1.50 -19.11 -45.76
N GLN A 60 -0.43 -19.12 -46.56
CA GLN A 60 0.00 -20.30 -47.32
C GLN A 60 0.73 -21.36 -46.47
N GLN A 61 1.13 -21.05 -45.23
CA GLN A 61 1.81 -22.03 -44.35
C GLN A 61 0.84 -22.89 -43.52
N VAL A 62 -0.48 -22.69 -43.62
CA VAL A 62 -1.51 -23.43 -42.85
C VAL A 62 -1.81 -24.83 -43.44
N GLY A 63 -1.02 -25.30 -44.41
CA GLY A 63 -1.27 -26.56 -45.15
C GLY A 63 -0.49 -27.80 -44.71
N ASN A 64 0.43 -27.73 -43.73
CA ASN A 64 1.32 -28.86 -43.40
C ASN A 64 1.30 -29.21 -41.90
N ILE A 65 0.14 -29.69 -41.42
CA ILE A 65 0.01 -30.31 -40.09
C ILE A 65 0.28 -31.81 -40.20
N ASN A 66 1.55 -32.18 -40.06
CA ASN A 66 1.95 -33.49 -39.56
C ASN A 66 1.35 -33.66 -38.15
N PRO A 67 0.68 -34.77 -37.79
CA PRO A 67 0.25 -34.96 -36.41
C PRO A 67 1.47 -35.09 -35.50
N ALA A 68 1.82 -33.99 -34.84
CA ALA A 68 2.75 -34.01 -33.72
C ALA A 68 2.15 -34.86 -32.58
N PRO A 69 2.95 -35.64 -31.84
CA PRO A 69 2.50 -36.24 -30.60
C PRO A 69 1.96 -35.13 -29.69
N ALA A 70 0.74 -35.30 -29.16
CA ALA A 70 0.14 -34.33 -28.26
C ALA A 70 1.10 -34.04 -27.10
N LEU A 71 1.62 -32.81 -27.02
CA LEU A 71 2.33 -32.33 -25.84
C LEU A 71 1.35 -32.45 -24.67
N ALA A 72 1.72 -33.25 -23.67
CA ALA A 72 0.95 -33.35 -22.44
C ALA A 72 0.70 -31.93 -21.88
N PRO A 73 -0.48 -31.66 -21.30
CA PRO A 73 -0.74 -30.37 -20.68
C PRO A 73 0.37 -30.05 -19.66
N PRO A 74 0.81 -28.78 -19.57
CA PRO A 74 1.83 -28.40 -18.61
C PRO A 74 1.41 -28.86 -17.21
N PRO A 75 2.34 -29.34 -16.37
CA PRO A 75 2.05 -29.71 -15.00
C PRO A 75 1.32 -28.55 -14.32
N ALA A 76 0.18 -28.83 -13.68
CA ALA A 76 -0.51 -27.83 -12.88
C ALA A 76 0.49 -27.20 -11.90
N PRO A 77 0.43 -25.87 -11.65
CA PRO A 77 1.27 -25.25 -10.64
C PRO A 77 1.10 -26.02 -9.33
N PRO A 78 2.19 -26.26 -8.57
CA PRO A 78 2.11 -26.99 -7.33
C PRO A 78 1.03 -26.32 -6.45
N PRO A 79 0.23 -27.11 -5.71
CA PRO A 79 -0.71 -26.53 -4.77
C PRO A 79 0.09 -25.58 -3.89
N SER A 80 -0.28 -24.29 -3.91
CA SER A 80 0.29 -23.32 -3.00
C SER A 80 0.06 -23.89 -1.62
N SER A 81 1.13 -24.33 -0.95
CA SER A 81 1.09 -24.87 0.40
C SER A 81 0.50 -23.78 1.30
N LYS A 82 -0.82 -23.80 1.47
CA LYS A 82 -1.53 -22.93 2.40
C LYS A 82 -1.04 -23.34 3.77
N ILE A 83 -0.05 -22.61 4.29
CA ILE A 83 0.23 -22.59 5.71
C ILE A 83 -1.05 -22.06 6.35
N THR A 84 -1.89 -22.98 6.82
CA THR A 84 -3.13 -22.66 7.52
C THR A 84 -2.75 -22.37 8.96
N THR A 85 -2.20 -21.18 9.18
CA THR A 85 -2.03 -20.64 10.53
C THR A 85 -3.42 -20.33 11.07
N ALA A 86 -3.70 -20.75 12.31
CA ALA A 86 -4.97 -20.43 12.95
C ALA A 86 -5.14 -18.91 13.01
N LYS A 87 -6.32 -18.41 12.62
CA LYS A 87 -6.65 -16.99 12.73
C LYS A 87 -6.65 -16.56 14.20
N PRO A 88 -6.25 -15.31 14.52
CA PRO A 88 -6.36 -14.77 15.88
C PRO A 88 -7.79 -14.89 16.40
N ARG A 89 -7.95 -15.00 17.73
CA ARG A 89 -9.27 -14.85 18.35
C ARG A 89 -9.64 -13.37 18.39
N LYS A 90 -10.94 -13.10 18.50
CA LYS A 90 -11.43 -11.74 18.78
C LYS A 90 -10.87 -11.28 20.13
N TYR A 91 -10.42 -10.05 20.20
CA TYR A 91 -9.83 -9.45 21.38
C TYR A 91 -10.74 -8.34 21.92
N THR A 92 -11.02 -8.38 23.22
CA THR A 92 -11.95 -7.48 23.91
C THR A 92 -11.25 -6.39 24.74
N GLY A 93 -9.91 -6.40 24.79
CA GLY A 93 -9.13 -5.44 25.59
C GLY A 93 -8.75 -5.95 26.98
N GLY A 94 -8.51 -7.25 27.14
CA GLY A 94 -8.20 -7.89 28.43
C GLY A 94 -6.73 -8.32 28.58
N ALA A 95 -6.45 -9.08 29.65
CA ALA A 95 -5.10 -9.58 29.96
C ALA A 95 -4.50 -10.55 28.90
N ASP A 96 -5.29 -10.96 27.91
CA ASP A 96 -4.88 -11.81 26.80
C ASP A 96 -4.16 -11.05 25.66
N TYR A 97 -3.83 -9.77 25.87
CA TYR A 97 -3.13 -8.92 24.92
C TYR A 97 -1.89 -9.59 24.28
N LEU A 98 -0.97 -10.13 25.10
CA LEU A 98 0.28 -10.72 24.59
C LEU A 98 0.03 -11.95 23.72
N ASP A 99 -0.93 -12.80 24.11
CA ASP A 99 -1.32 -13.97 23.31
C ASP A 99 -1.95 -13.54 21.98
N PHE A 100 -2.81 -12.53 21.99
CA PHE A 100 -3.38 -11.95 20.78
C PHE A 100 -2.29 -11.37 19.85
N LYS A 101 -1.37 -10.57 20.40
CA LYS A 101 -0.23 -9.97 19.68
C LYS A 101 0.62 -11.03 18.99
N HIS A 102 1.00 -12.10 19.70
CA HIS A 102 1.79 -13.19 19.10
C HIS A 102 1.05 -13.89 17.95
N LYS A 103 -0.26 -14.12 18.09
CA LYS A 103 -1.07 -14.73 17.03
C LYS A 103 -1.18 -13.84 15.80
N VAL A 104 -1.30 -12.52 15.98
CA VAL A 104 -1.30 -11.55 14.88
C VAL A 104 0.01 -11.62 14.10
N TYR A 105 1.16 -11.51 14.78
CA TYR A 105 2.46 -11.57 14.12
C TYR A 105 2.68 -12.89 13.38
N LEU A 106 2.31 -14.01 14.01
CA LEU A 106 2.43 -15.34 13.41
C LEU A 106 1.56 -15.47 12.15
N TYR A 107 0.32 -14.96 12.20
CA TYR A 107 -0.58 -15.01 11.05
C TYR A 107 -0.07 -14.14 9.89
N ILE A 108 0.32 -12.90 10.15
CA ILE A 108 0.83 -11.98 9.13
C ILE A 108 2.12 -12.53 8.50
N THR A 109 3.04 -13.04 9.31
CA THR A 109 4.31 -13.62 8.83
C THR A 109 4.06 -14.83 7.92
N ALA A 110 3.16 -15.73 8.34
CA ALA A 110 2.80 -16.90 7.54
C ALA A 110 2.04 -16.56 6.25
N ASN A 111 1.35 -15.42 6.22
CA ASN A 111 0.55 -14.94 5.09
C ASN A 111 1.16 -13.68 4.45
N SER A 112 2.48 -13.52 4.49
CA SER A 112 3.20 -12.28 4.10
C SER A 112 2.86 -11.78 2.70
N ARG A 113 2.59 -12.69 1.75
CA ARG A 113 2.16 -12.35 0.39
C ARG A 113 0.81 -11.63 0.31
N SER A 114 -0.06 -11.83 1.31
CA SER A 114 -1.37 -11.16 1.40
C SER A 114 -1.31 -9.87 2.22
N PHE A 115 -0.18 -9.61 2.90
CA PHE A 115 0.01 -8.47 3.80
C PHE A 115 1.25 -7.68 3.36
N THR A 116 1.24 -7.25 2.11
CA THR A 116 2.34 -6.47 1.51
C THR A 116 2.31 -5.02 1.95
N VAL A 117 1.11 -4.47 2.20
CA VAL A 117 0.90 -3.09 2.62
C VAL A 117 0.59 -3.03 4.12
N ASP A 118 1.09 -2.01 4.81
CA ASP A 118 0.85 -1.84 6.25
C ASP A 118 -0.61 -1.56 6.58
N ALA A 119 -1.32 -0.82 5.72
CA ALA A 119 -2.75 -0.60 5.85
C ALA A 119 -3.54 -1.92 5.96
N ASP A 120 -3.19 -2.94 5.16
CA ASP A 120 -3.88 -4.25 5.20
C ASP A 120 -3.63 -4.97 6.53
N LYS A 121 -2.42 -4.85 7.09
CA LYS A 121 -2.06 -5.41 8.40
C LYS A 121 -2.84 -4.72 9.52
N ILE A 122 -2.91 -3.38 9.48
CA ILE A 122 -3.64 -2.56 10.46
C ILE A 122 -5.13 -2.89 10.39
N LEU A 123 -5.75 -2.87 9.20
CA LEU A 123 -7.16 -3.25 9.00
C LEU A 123 -7.44 -4.65 9.53
N PHE A 124 -6.51 -5.58 9.28
CA PHE A 124 -6.64 -6.93 9.79
C PHE A 124 -6.71 -6.92 11.32
N VAL A 125 -5.77 -6.27 12.03
CA VAL A 125 -5.83 -6.22 13.50
C VAL A 125 -7.12 -5.57 13.99
N LEU A 126 -7.48 -4.40 13.45
CA LEU A 126 -8.71 -3.68 13.80
C LEU A 126 -9.96 -4.57 13.63
N SER A 127 -9.98 -5.44 12.61
CA SER A 127 -11.11 -6.35 12.38
C SER A 127 -11.33 -7.40 13.48
N TYR A 128 -10.30 -7.71 14.29
CA TYR A 128 -10.39 -8.63 15.44
C TYR A 128 -10.61 -7.93 16.78
N LEU A 129 -10.49 -6.59 16.83
CA LEU A 129 -10.85 -5.81 18.00
C LEU A 129 -12.38 -5.73 18.10
N LYS A 130 -12.97 -6.49 19.03
CA LYS A 130 -14.42 -6.64 19.14
C LYS A 130 -14.86 -6.68 20.58
N GLY A 131 -15.88 -5.90 20.90
CA GLY A 131 -16.41 -5.74 22.26
C GLY A 131 -15.42 -5.09 23.21
N GLY A 132 -15.92 -4.80 24.42
CA GLY A 132 -15.12 -4.23 25.51
C GLY A 132 -14.39 -2.94 25.14
N HIS A 133 -13.25 -2.71 25.80
CA HIS A 133 -12.42 -1.53 25.58
C HIS A 133 -11.75 -1.53 24.20
N ALA A 134 -11.45 -2.72 23.65
CA ALA A 134 -10.80 -2.86 22.35
C ALA A 134 -11.65 -2.33 21.19
N ALA A 135 -12.97 -2.55 21.20
CA ALA A 135 -13.84 -2.00 20.16
C ALA A 135 -13.87 -0.46 20.19
N THR A 136 -14.04 0.14 21.37
CA THR A 136 -14.05 1.60 21.52
C THR A 136 -12.71 2.23 21.10
N TRP A 137 -11.59 1.60 21.46
CA TRP A 137 -10.28 2.06 21.01
C TRP A 137 -10.13 1.96 19.48
N ALA A 138 -10.59 0.87 18.88
CA ALA A 138 -10.55 0.68 17.43
C ALA A 138 -11.39 1.73 16.68
N GLU A 139 -12.60 2.03 17.16
CA GLU A 139 -13.47 3.07 16.61
C GLU A 139 -12.78 4.44 16.65
N ASN A 140 -12.25 4.83 17.82
CA ASN A 140 -11.50 6.08 17.97
C ASN A 140 -10.28 6.15 17.05
N TYR A 141 -9.56 5.03 16.89
CA TYR A 141 -8.41 4.97 15.98
C TYR A 141 -8.84 5.21 14.52
N VAL A 142 -9.94 4.60 14.07
CA VAL A 142 -10.47 4.81 12.72
C VAL A 142 -10.92 6.26 12.52
N ASP A 143 -11.57 6.86 13.51
CA ASP A 143 -12.02 8.24 13.45
C ASP A 143 -10.84 9.22 13.33
N LEU A 144 -9.76 9.01 14.08
CA LEU A 144 -8.53 9.80 13.98
C LEU A 144 -7.86 9.71 12.60
N GLN A 145 -7.98 8.56 11.95
CA GLN A 145 -7.40 8.31 10.63
C GLN A 145 -8.34 8.68 9.48
N THR A 146 -9.54 9.18 9.79
CA THR A 146 -10.53 9.60 8.79
C THR A 146 -10.43 11.09 8.55
N VAL A 147 -10.02 11.46 7.33
CA VAL A 147 -9.93 12.86 6.90
C VAL A 147 -10.92 13.08 5.77
N ALA A 148 -11.78 14.10 5.90
CA ALA A 148 -12.84 14.41 4.94
C ALA A 148 -13.75 13.22 4.57
N GLY A 149 -13.98 12.31 5.53
CA GLY A 149 -14.82 11.12 5.34
C GLY A 149 -14.15 9.95 4.63
N MET A 150 -12.85 10.04 4.32
CA MET A 150 -12.05 8.95 3.78
C MET A 150 -11.02 8.46 4.81
N MET A 151 -11.10 7.17 5.15
CA MET A 151 -10.12 6.52 6.01
C MET A 151 -8.78 6.45 5.27
N THR A 152 -7.79 7.17 5.78
CA THR A 152 -6.46 7.27 5.18
C THR A 152 -5.43 6.79 6.20
N LEU A 153 -5.11 5.49 6.15
CA LEU A 153 -4.06 4.95 7.00
C LEU A 153 -2.68 5.30 6.46
N THR A 154 -2.08 6.36 7.00
CA THR A 154 -0.69 6.74 6.73
C THR A 154 0.30 6.13 7.72
N ALA A 155 -0.18 5.56 8.82
CA ALA A 155 0.65 4.94 9.85
C ALA A 155 1.31 3.65 9.34
N THR A 156 2.55 3.41 9.76
CA THR A 156 3.20 2.11 9.53
C THR A 156 2.61 1.07 10.48
N PHE A 157 2.73 -0.21 10.12
CA PHE A 157 2.25 -1.29 11.00
C PHE A 157 2.99 -1.31 12.34
N ASN A 158 4.25 -0.89 12.37
CA ASN A 158 5.03 -0.83 13.59
C ASN A 158 4.51 0.27 14.53
N ASP A 159 4.26 1.47 14.00
CA ASP A 159 3.74 2.60 14.78
C ASP A 159 2.36 2.26 15.38
N PHE A 160 1.49 1.66 14.56
CA PHE A 160 0.21 1.15 15.03
C PHE A 160 0.36 0.14 16.19
N MET A 161 1.29 -0.82 16.08
CA MET A 161 1.50 -1.82 17.13
C MET A 161 2.10 -1.21 18.42
N MET A 162 2.83 -0.08 18.33
CA MET A 162 3.28 0.66 19.51
C MET A 162 2.12 1.39 20.21
N GLU A 163 1.28 2.10 19.45
CA GLU A 163 0.09 2.75 20.01
C GLU A 163 -0.87 1.72 20.62
N PHE A 164 -1.03 0.58 19.94
CA PHE A 164 -1.83 -0.53 20.44
C PHE A 164 -1.23 -1.13 21.71
N ALA A 165 0.10 -1.24 21.81
CA ALA A 165 0.76 -1.64 23.05
C ALA A 165 0.55 -0.61 24.16
N GLN A 166 0.68 0.68 23.89
CA GLN A 166 0.46 1.72 24.90
C GLN A 166 -0.97 1.67 25.48
N ALA A 167 -1.96 1.24 24.69
CA ALA A 167 -3.35 1.15 25.13
C ALA A 167 -3.68 -0.14 25.93
N PHE A 168 -2.94 -1.24 25.73
CA PHE A 168 -3.33 -2.56 26.23
C PHE A 168 -2.21 -3.36 26.92
N ASP A 169 -0.96 -2.97 26.71
CA ASP A 169 0.23 -3.52 27.37
C ASP A 169 0.44 -2.73 28.66
N ASP A 170 -0.42 -2.98 29.65
CA ASP A 170 -0.38 -2.30 30.93
C ASP A 170 0.88 -2.77 31.70
N PRO A 171 1.87 -1.91 31.97
CA PRO A 171 3.00 -2.26 32.81
C PRO A 171 2.50 -2.22 34.26
N ASN A 172 1.97 -3.35 34.73
CA ASN A 172 1.55 -3.52 36.12
C ASN A 172 2.60 -3.03 37.12
#